data_AF-G7I0X9-F1
#
_entry.id   AF-G7I0X9-F1
#
_cell.length_a   1.000
_cell.length_b   1.000
_cell.length_c   1.000
_cell.angle_alpha   90.00
_cell.angle_beta   90.00
_cell.angle_gamma   90.00
#
_symmetry.space_group_name_H-M   'P 1'
#
loop_
_entity.id
_entity.type
_entity.pdbx_description
1 polymer ?
#
loop_
_entity_poly.entity_id
_entity_poly.type
_entity_poly.pdbx_seq_one_letter_code
_entity_poly.pdbx_strand_id
1 'polypeptide(L)'
;MFGYIPTGRFDLTDEETEGVPLVRTKQRAYMIAVWAGPWGAHQFFLGNTLGGLAHWLVLGTLVGFPSSMGFWTGFPLALLLNIGTWLFAIYSMATMDEDDPRLRGQTSAQYVDRMLWFCKVSLWGVDFWKKHRETQSRDLA
;
A
#
# COMPACT_ATOMS: atom_id res chain seq x y z
N MET A 1 11.08 -2.34 12.51
CA MET A 1 10.25 -1.43 11.67
C MET A 1 10.85 -1.39 10.28
N PHE A 2 10.03 -1.49 9.23
CA PHE A 2 10.40 -1.98 7.89
C PHE A 2 11.33 -1.07 7.02
N GLY A 3 12.30 -0.39 7.63
CA GLY A 3 13.36 0.34 6.94
C GLY A 3 13.14 1.84 6.79
N TYR A 4 11.89 2.32 6.77
CA TYR A 4 11.58 3.76 6.73
C TYR A 4 10.73 4.25 7.92
N ILE A 5 11.18 5.40 8.41
CA ILE A 5 10.70 6.39 9.39
C ILE A 5 9.71 7.47 8.92
N PRO A 6 8.40 7.27 8.69
CA PRO A 6 7.54 8.38 8.26
C PRO A 6 7.53 9.47 9.32
N THR A 7 7.77 10.71 8.91
CA THR A 7 7.97 11.85 9.83
C THR A 7 6.65 12.47 10.28
N GLY A 8 5.61 12.42 9.44
CA GLY A 8 4.27 12.90 9.79
C GLY A 8 3.30 11.81 10.25
N ARG A 9 2.09 12.24 10.64
CA ARG A 9 0.96 11.33 10.90
C ARG A 9 0.44 10.73 9.60
N PHE A 10 -0.28 9.62 9.71
CA PHE A 10 -1.08 9.12 8.59
C PHE A 10 -2.32 10.01 8.45
N ASP A 11 -2.41 10.75 7.36
CA ASP A 11 -3.44 11.77 7.08
C ASP A 11 -4.31 11.37 5.87
N LEU A 12 -4.79 10.11 5.89
CA LEU A 12 -5.58 9.54 4.80
C LEU A 12 -6.94 9.01 5.28
N THR A 13 -7.49 9.54 6.38
CA THR A 13 -8.82 9.14 6.83
C THR A 13 -9.87 9.45 5.77
N ASP A 14 -10.83 8.53 5.59
CA ASP A 14 -11.86 8.58 4.55
C ASP A 14 -12.57 9.94 4.46
N GLU A 15 -12.84 10.57 5.61
CA GLU A 15 -13.53 11.86 5.75
C GLU A 15 -12.73 13.06 5.23
N GLU A 16 -11.40 12.98 5.17
CA GLU A 16 -10.53 14.11 4.79
C GLU A 16 -10.06 14.05 3.33
N THR A 17 -10.29 12.92 2.65
CA THR A 17 -9.70 12.65 1.33
C THR A 17 -10.69 12.47 0.20
N GLU A 18 -11.99 12.34 0.49
CA GLU A 18 -13.04 12.17 -0.50
C GLU A 18 -13.07 13.33 -1.52
N GLY A 19 -12.92 12.99 -2.81
CA GLY A 19 -12.95 13.97 -3.91
C GLY A 19 -11.71 14.87 -4.04
N VAL A 20 -10.71 14.74 -3.17
CA VAL A 20 -9.51 15.59 -3.19
C VAL A 20 -8.30 14.82 -3.74
N PRO A 21 -7.63 15.31 -4.81
CA PRO A 21 -6.37 14.74 -5.26
C PRO A 21 -5.29 14.85 -4.17
N LEU A 22 -4.69 13.72 -3.80
CA LEU A 22 -3.66 13.67 -2.79
C LEU A 22 -2.29 13.83 -3.43
N VAL A 23 -1.47 14.70 -2.86
CA VAL A 23 -0.05 14.79 -3.24
C VAL A 23 0.63 13.47 -2.92
N ARG A 24 1.35 12.93 -3.91
CA ARG A 24 2.13 11.71 -3.75
C ARG A 24 3.40 12.04 -2.96
N THR A 25 3.60 11.35 -1.86
CA THR A 25 4.80 11.49 -1.02
C THR A 25 5.32 10.11 -0.64
N LYS A 26 6.64 10.00 -0.40
CA LYS A 26 7.26 8.75 0.05
C LYS A 26 6.59 8.23 1.33
N GLN A 27 6.36 9.12 2.29
CA GLN A 27 5.64 8.81 3.52
C GLN A 27 4.30 8.15 3.26
N ARG A 28 3.41 8.79 2.49
CA ARG A 28 2.08 8.23 2.23
C ARG A 28 2.18 6.92 1.46
N ALA A 29 3.01 6.86 0.42
CA ALA A 29 3.20 5.64 -0.38
C ALA A 29 3.69 4.46 0.47
N TYR A 30 4.68 4.67 1.35
CA TYR A 30 5.19 3.65 2.24
C TYR A 30 4.16 3.21 3.29
N MET A 31 3.45 4.15 3.91
CA MET A 31 2.40 3.81 4.86
C MET A 31 1.31 3.00 4.17
N ILE A 32 0.82 3.42 3.00
CA ILE A 32 -0.16 2.65 2.20
C ILE A 32 0.38 1.25 1.86
N ALA A 33 1.66 1.11 1.50
CA ALA A 33 2.26 -0.20 1.23
C ALA A 33 2.26 -1.12 2.46
N VAL A 34 2.48 -0.58 3.66
CA VAL A 34 2.42 -1.38 4.90
C VAL A 34 0.97 -1.74 5.25
N TRP A 35 0.03 -0.82 5.08
CA TRP A 35 -1.36 -1.01 5.51
C TRP A 35 -2.22 -1.80 4.54
N ALA A 36 -2.08 -1.48 3.27
CA ALA A 36 -2.95 -1.92 2.19
C ALA A 36 -2.14 -2.51 1.01
N GLY A 37 -0.86 -2.81 1.23
CA GLY A 37 -0.01 -3.52 0.29
C GLY A 37 -0.52 -4.89 -0.15
N PRO A 38 -1.17 -5.72 0.70
CA PRO A 38 -1.76 -6.99 0.26
C PRO A 38 -2.82 -6.82 -0.83
N TRP A 39 -3.41 -5.63 -0.92
CA TRP A 39 -4.45 -5.26 -1.87
C TRP A 39 -3.91 -4.45 -3.07
N GLY A 40 -2.59 -4.26 -3.15
CA GLY A 40 -1.97 -3.47 -4.22
C GLY A 40 -2.24 -1.97 -4.17
N ALA A 41 -2.78 -1.45 -3.05
CA ALA A 41 -3.27 -0.07 -2.93
C ALA A 41 -2.22 1.01 -3.26
N HIS A 42 -0.96 0.74 -2.90
CA HIS A 42 0.17 1.64 -3.15
C HIS A 42 0.40 1.86 -4.66
N GLN A 43 0.10 0.89 -5.52
CA GLN A 43 0.22 1.05 -6.97
C GLN A 43 -0.80 2.07 -7.50
N PHE A 44 -2.03 2.03 -7.00
CA PHE A 44 -3.04 3.03 -7.35
C PHE A 44 -2.66 4.43 -6.87
N PHE A 45 -2.05 4.54 -5.67
CA PHE A 45 -1.55 5.81 -5.15
C PHE A 45 -0.47 6.41 -6.06
N LEU A 46 0.49 5.59 -6.50
CA LEU A 46 1.56 5.97 -7.42
C LEU A 46 1.06 6.21 -8.85
N GLY A 47 -0.24 6.07 -9.14
CA GLY A 47 -0.81 6.21 -10.48
C GLY A 47 -0.56 5.01 -11.39
N ASN A 48 0.09 3.95 -10.92
CA ASN A 48 0.29 2.70 -11.65
C ASN A 48 -0.96 1.81 -11.55
N THR A 49 -2.05 2.26 -12.16
CA THR A 49 -3.33 1.53 -12.15
C THR A 49 -3.19 0.13 -12.76
N LEU A 50 -2.43 0.01 -13.85
CA LEU A 50 -2.22 -1.28 -14.52
C LEU A 50 -1.50 -2.27 -13.61
N GLY A 51 -0.47 -1.84 -12.87
CA GLY A 51 0.20 -2.68 -11.88
C GLY A 51 -0.73 -3.14 -10.77
N GLY A 52 -1.59 -2.24 -10.26
CA GLY A 52 -2.60 -2.59 -9.26
C GLY A 52 -3.61 -3.62 -9.78
N LEU A 53 -4.15 -3.43 -10.99
CA LEU A 53 -5.09 -4.39 -11.61
C LEU A 53 -4.42 -5.72 -11.93
N ALA A 54 -3.16 -5.72 -12.38
CA ALA A 54 -2.41 -6.92 -12.65
C ALA A 54 -2.18 -7.77 -11.39
N HIS A 55 -1.90 -7.13 -10.24
CA HIS A 55 -1.80 -7.81 -8.94
C HIS A 55 -3.08 -8.60 -8.64
N TRP A 56 -4.23 -7.96 -8.80
CA TRP A 56 -5.54 -8.60 -8.58
C TRP A 56 -5.85 -9.70 -9.58
N LEU A 57 -5.54 -9.50 -10.86
CA LEU A 57 -5.75 -10.50 -11.89
C LEU A 57 -4.92 -11.75 -11.60
N VAL A 58 -3.63 -11.60 -11.28
CA VAL A 58 -2.74 -12.73 -10.97
C VAL A 58 -3.22 -13.50 -9.75
N LEU A 59 -3.56 -12.82 -8.66
CA LEU A 59 -4.07 -13.49 -7.45
C LEU A 59 -5.42 -14.17 -7.71
N GLY A 60 -6.33 -13.50 -8.42
CA GLY A 60 -7.64 -14.04 -8.77
C GLY A 60 -7.55 -15.29 -9.64
N THR A 61 -6.66 -15.29 -10.65
CA THR A 61 -6.42 -16.46 -11.51
C THR A 61 -5.78 -17.60 -10.72
N LEU A 62 -4.79 -17.33 -9.86
CA LEU A 62 -4.12 -18.35 -9.06
C LEU A 62 -5.03 -19.00 -8.02
N VAL A 63 -6.00 -18.27 -7.47
CA VAL A 63 -7.02 -18.87 -6.60
C VAL A 63 -8.08 -19.58 -7.43
N GLY A 64 -8.64 -18.91 -8.45
CA GLY A 64 -9.80 -19.37 -9.19
C GLY A 64 -9.55 -20.59 -10.09
N PHE A 65 -8.46 -20.60 -10.85
CA PHE A 65 -8.19 -21.66 -11.84
C PHE A 65 -7.86 -23.02 -11.20
N PRO A 66 -6.98 -23.12 -10.18
CA PRO A 66 -6.78 -24.39 -9.48
C PRO A 66 -8.02 -24.86 -8.72
N SER A 67 -8.75 -23.93 -8.08
CA SER A 67 -9.98 -24.26 -7.36
C SER A 67 -11.07 -24.80 -8.28
N SER A 68 -11.20 -24.28 -9.51
CA SER A 68 -12.16 -24.79 -10.50
C SER A 68 -11.81 -26.19 -11.02
N MET A 69 -10.54 -26.59 -10.94
CA MET A 69 -10.06 -27.94 -11.23
C MET A 69 -10.11 -28.88 -10.02
N GLY A 70 -10.67 -28.45 -8.88
CA GLY A 70 -10.75 -29.25 -7.66
C GLY A 70 -9.47 -29.29 -6.82
N PHE A 71 -8.43 -28.54 -7.21
CA PHE A 71 -7.17 -28.44 -6.50
C PHE A 71 -7.11 -27.17 -5.65
N TRP A 72 -7.20 -27.32 -4.33
CA TRP A 72 -7.06 -26.20 -3.40
C TRP A 72 -5.63 -25.65 -3.28
N THR A 73 -4.66 -26.23 -3.98
CA THR A 73 -3.24 -25.82 -3.99
C THR A 73 -3.01 -24.42 -4.58
N GLY A 74 -3.96 -23.89 -5.36
CA GLY A 74 -3.92 -22.51 -5.84
C GLY A 74 -3.99 -21.46 -4.72
N PHE A 75 -4.74 -21.75 -3.66
CA PHE A 75 -4.89 -20.85 -2.52
C PHE A 75 -3.58 -20.59 -1.76
N PRO A 76 -2.84 -21.61 -1.26
CA PRO A 76 -1.57 -21.37 -0.57
C PRO A 76 -0.52 -20.73 -1.48
N LEU A 77 -0.50 -21.05 -2.78
CA LEU A 77 0.39 -20.41 -3.74
C LEU A 77 0.07 -18.91 -3.90
N ALA A 78 -1.21 -18.56 -4.04
CA ALA A 78 -1.66 -17.18 -4.10
C ALA A 78 -1.35 -16.42 -2.80
N LEU A 79 -1.53 -17.06 -1.65
CA LEU A 79 -1.22 -16.45 -0.35
C LEU A 79 0.28 -16.16 -0.20
N LEU A 80 1.15 -17.13 -0.53
CA LEU A 80 2.60 -16.94 -0.49
C LEU A 80 3.06 -15.86 -1.44
N LEU A 81 2.52 -15.85 -2.67
CA LEU A 81 2.83 -14.81 -3.65
C LEU A 81 2.38 -13.45 -3.15
N ASN A 82 1.17 -13.34 -2.58
CA ASN A 82 0.66 -12.07 -2.04
C ASN A 82 1.51 -11.55 -0.88
N ILE A 83 1.95 -12.42 0.03
CA ILE A 83 2.86 -12.03 1.12
C ILE A 83 4.19 -11.56 0.54
N GLY A 84 4.75 -12.30 -0.43
CA GLY A 84 6.01 -11.94 -1.09
C GLY A 84 5.95 -10.59 -1.80
N THR A 85 4.91 -10.35 -2.59
CA THR A 85 4.71 -9.06 -3.28
C THR A 85 4.43 -7.93 -2.30
N TRP A 86 3.71 -8.20 -1.20
CA TRP A 86 3.49 -7.23 -0.14
C TRP A 86 4.80 -6.83 0.56
N LEU A 87 5.63 -7.79 0.97
CA LEU A 87 6.94 -7.51 1.57
C LEU A 87 7.86 -6.77 0.60
N PHE A 88 7.86 -7.16 -0.67
CA PHE A 88 8.60 -6.46 -1.71
C PHE A 88 8.10 -5.02 -1.91
N ALA A 89 6.79 -4.79 -1.87
CA ALA A 89 6.21 -3.46 -1.96
C ALA A 89 6.69 -2.57 -0.80
N ILE A 90 6.62 -3.07 0.44
CA ILE A 90 7.11 -2.34 1.62
C ILE A 90 8.60 -2.01 1.45
N TYR A 91 9.41 -2.99 1.08
CA TYR A 91 10.85 -2.79 0.88
C TYR A 91 11.13 -1.74 -0.20
N SER A 92 10.48 -1.87 -1.37
CA SER A 92 10.69 -0.95 -2.49
C SER A 92 10.32 0.49 -2.13
N MET A 93 9.23 0.70 -1.37
CA MET A 93 8.85 2.04 -0.90
C MET A 93 9.80 2.56 0.18
N ALA A 94 10.35 1.68 1.02
CA ALA A 94 11.31 2.07 2.04
C ALA A 94 12.62 2.59 1.42
N THR A 95 13.11 1.90 0.38
CA THR A 95 14.37 2.21 -0.31
C THR A 95 14.23 3.23 -1.44
N MET A 96 12.99 3.58 -1.83
CA MET A 96 12.72 4.60 -2.85
C MET A 96 13.24 5.98 -2.40
N ASP A 97 13.80 6.76 -3.32
CA ASP A 97 14.21 8.13 -3.04
C ASP A 97 12.99 9.03 -2.80
N GLU A 98 13.14 10.12 -2.03
CA GLU A 98 12.06 11.10 -1.84
C GLU A 98 11.76 11.89 -3.13
N ASP A 99 12.75 12.05 -4.00
CA ASP A 99 12.64 12.75 -5.29
C ASP A 99 12.28 11.81 -6.48
N ASP A 100 11.90 10.56 -6.19
CA ASP A 100 11.60 9.55 -7.20
C ASP A 100 10.52 10.06 -8.19
N PRO A 101 10.72 9.89 -9.52
CA PRO A 101 9.75 10.33 -10.53
C PRO A 101 8.32 9.83 -10.31
N ARG A 102 8.13 8.66 -9.70
CA ARG A 102 6.82 8.06 -9.39
C ARG A 102 6.04 8.85 -8.33
N LEU A 103 6.74 9.59 -7.48
CA LEU A 103 6.16 10.46 -6.46
C LEU A 103 5.77 11.84 -7.01
N ARG A 104 6.09 12.16 -8.27
CA ARG A 104 5.72 13.45 -8.85
C ARG A 104 4.22 13.50 -9.13
N GLY A 105 3.59 14.59 -8.69
CA GLY A 105 2.19 14.90 -8.95
C GLY A 105 1.22 14.41 -7.88
N GLN A 106 -0.03 14.25 -8.30
CA GLN A 106 -1.16 13.93 -7.42
C GLN A 106 -1.84 12.62 -7.84
N THR A 107 -2.57 12.01 -6.93
CA THR A 107 -3.44 10.87 -7.23
C THR A 107 -4.53 11.26 -8.23
N SER A 108 -5.06 10.28 -8.97
CA SER A 108 -6.24 10.49 -9.81
C SER A 108 -7.46 10.86 -8.96
N ALA A 109 -8.44 11.57 -9.51
CA ALA A 109 -9.71 11.84 -8.83
C ALA A 109 -10.44 10.57 -8.37
N GLN A 110 -10.33 9.47 -9.14
CA GLN A 110 -10.93 8.17 -8.83
C GLN A 110 -10.12 7.34 -7.81
N TYR A 111 -9.05 7.90 -7.23
CA TYR A 111 -8.17 7.14 -6.35
C TYR A 111 -8.89 6.67 -5.10
N VAL A 112 -9.68 7.55 -4.48
CA VAL A 112 -10.43 7.23 -3.25
C VAL A 112 -11.46 6.14 -3.51
N ASP A 113 -12.24 6.23 -4.60
CA ASP A 113 -13.22 5.20 -4.97
C ASP A 113 -12.56 3.82 -5.13
N ARG A 114 -11.43 3.78 -5.84
CA ARG A 114 -10.66 2.54 -6.04
C ARG A 114 -10.09 2.04 -4.71
N MET A 115 -9.58 2.94 -3.88
CA MET A 115 -9.01 2.59 -2.59
C MET A 115 -10.05 2.06 -1.61
N LEU A 116 -11.21 2.71 -1.48
CA LEU A 116 -12.33 2.29 -0.63
C LEU A 116 -12.89 0.93 -1.05
N TRP A 117 -12.97 0.68 -2.36
CA TRP A 117 -13.42 -0.61 -2.87
C TRP A 117 -12.48 -1.75 -2.48
N PHE A 118 -11.17 -1.56 -2.59
CA PHE A 118 -10.18 -2.63 -2.35
C PHE A 118 -9.67 -2.69 -0.90
N CYS A 119 -9.78 -1.62 -0.11
CA CYS A 119 -9.10 -1.47 1.18
C CYS A 119 -10.03 -1.28 2.38
N LYS A 120 -11.34 -1.54 2.25
CA LYS A 120 -12.32 -1.44 3.34
C LYS A 120 -11.99 -2.27 4.59
N VAL A 121 -11.12 -3.27 4.48
CA VAL A 121 -10.67 -4.16 5.58
C VAL A 121 -9.22 -3.85 6.01
N SER A 122 -8.61 -2.80 5.49
CA SER A 122 -7.23 -2.46 5.85
C SER A 122 -7.17 -1.88 7.26
N LEU A 123 -6.01 -1.98 7.91
CA LEU A 123 -5.86 -1.74 9.35
C LEU A 123 -5.80 -0.22 9.71
N TRP A 124 -6.50 0.63 8.94
CA TRP A 124 -6.50 2.09 9.08
C TRP A 124 -6.60 2.54 10.55
N GLY A 125 -5.68 3.42 10.98
CA GLY A 125 -5.73 4.07 12.30
C GLY A 125 -4.72 3.59 13.36
N VAL A 126 -4.09 2.42 13.20
CA VAL A 126 -2.98 1.96 14.09
C VAL A 126 -1.63 2.60 13.70
N ASP A 127 -1.28 3.74 14.28
CA ASP A 127 0.02 4.36 14.01
C ASP A 127 1.23 3.54 14.54
N PHE A 128 1.73 2.58 13.75
CA PHE A 128 2.85 1.72 14.13
C PHE A 128 4.13 2.51 14.45
N TRP A 129 4.28 3.71 13.88
CA TRP A 129 5.49 4.54 13.94
C TRP A 129 5.51 5.53 15.09
N LYS A 130 4.41 5.68 15.84
CA LYS A 130 4.28 6.66 16.93
C LYS A 130 5.47 6.65 17.89
N LYS A 131 5.79 5.49 18.48
CA LYS A 131 6.88 5.32 19.45
C LYS A 131 8.26 5.69 18.87
N HIS A 132 8.47 5.38 17.59
CA HIS A 132 9.75 5.62 16.93
C HIS A 132 9.98 7.11 16.65
N ARG A 133 8.94 7.84 16.24
CA ARG A 133 9.01 9.31 16.10
C ARG A 133 9.27 10.01 17.43
N GLU A 134 8.57 9.59 18.49
CA GLU A 134 8.78 10.13 19.85
C GLU A 134 10.22 9.93 20.33
N THR A 135 10.86 8.80 19.98
CA THR A 135 12.27 8.55 20.30
C THR A 135 13.18 9.49 19.51
N GLN A 136 12.97 9.60 18.20
CA GLN A 136 13.78 10.48 17.34
C GLN A 136 13.70 11.96 17.76
N SER A 137 12.52 12.45 18.16
CA SER A 137 12.37 13.82 18.65
C SER A 137 13.10 14.08 19.97
N ARG A 138 13.27 13.05 20.83
CA ARG A 138 14.02 13.17 22.08
C ARG A 138 15.54 13.17 21.84
N ASP A 139 16.01 12.41 20.86
CA ASP A 139 17.44 12.35 20.52
C ASP A 139 17.95 13.63 19.81
N LEU A 140 17.03 14.41 19.23
CA LEU A 140 17.31 15.66 18.53
C LEU A 140 17.15 16.92 19.42
N ALA A 141 16.73 16.77 20.68
CA ALA A 141 16.47 17.85 21.63
C ALA A 141 17.57 17.94 22.70
#